data_AF-A0A7X6PFS9-F1
#
_entry.id   AF-A0A7X6PFS9-F1
#
_cell.length_a   1.000
_cell.length_b   1.000
_cell.length_c   1.000
_cell.angle_alpha   90.00
_cell.angle_beta   90.00
_cell.angle_gamma   90.00
#
_symmetry.space_group_name_H-M   'P 1'
#
loop_
_entity.id
_entity.type
_entity.pdbx_description
1 polymer ?
#
loop_
_entity_poly.entity_id
_entity_poly.type
_entity_poly.pdbx_seq_one_letter_code
_entity_poly.pdbx_strand_id
1 'polypeptide(L)'
;YNEAIRSAFADVRNIGGREAGAITAGKFLERFAEFPIIHLDIAGTGILKKDDYYRLKDGPGSGVRLLSVFLKRLSETYNKNN
;
A
#
# COMPACT_ATOMS: atom_id res chain seq x y z
N TYR A 1 -5.66 14.89 5.70
CA TYR A 1 -4.42 14.37 6.34
C TYR A 1 -3.13 15.06 5.89
N ASN A 2 -3.07 15.78 4.75
CA ASN A 2 -1.85 16.52 4.36
C ASN A 2 -1.40 17.56 5.40
N GLU A 3 -2.35 18.20 6.10
CA GLU A 3 -2.03 19.11 7.21
C GLU A 3 -1.31 18.41 8.36
N ALA A 4 -1.62 17.12 8.59
CA ALA A 4 -0.99 16.34 9.63
C ALA A 4 0.49 16.04 9.33
N ILE A 5 0.97 16.22 8.10
CA ILE A 5 2.38 16.02 7.72
C ILE A 5 3.09 17.34 7.37
N ARG A 6 2.50 18.50 7.71
CA ARG A 6 3.18 19.79 7.60
C ARG A 6 4.31 19.91 8.62
N SER A 7 5.44 20.46 8.19
CA SER A 7 6.58 20.82 9.04
C SER A 7 6.78 22.33 9.01
N ALA A 8 7.24 22.89 10.12
CA ALA A 8 7.59 24.31 10.23
C ALA A 8 8.99 24.62 9.65
N PHE A 9 9.81 23.59 9.46
CA PHE A 9 11.23 23.73 9.07
C PHE A 9 11.57 23.05 7.73
N ALA A 10 10.77 22.08 7.30
CA ALA A 10 11.02 21.27 6.10
C ALA A 10 9.76 21.14 5.25
N ASP A 11 9.89 20.63 4.02
CA ASP A 11 8.77 20.51 3.07
C ASP A 11 7.67 19.55 3.55
N VAL A 12 8.05 18.51 4.30
CA VAL A 12 7.13 17.51 4.86
C VAL A 12 7.78 16.82 6.07
N ARG A 13 6.99 16.41 7.07
CA ARG A 13 7.45 15.53 8.16
C ARG A 13 7.06 14.08 7.90
N ASN A 14 7.91 13.14 8.31
CA ASN A 14 7.71 11.69 8.13
C ASN A 14 6.71 11.07 9.11
N ILE A 15 6.34 11.79 10.17
CA ILE A 15 5.39 11.33 11.19
C ILE A 15 4.27 12.38 11.32
N GLY A 16 3.03 11.90 11.29
CA GLY A 16 1.85 12.72 11.57
C GLY A 16 1.54 12.82 13.07
N GLY A 17 0.31 12.47 13.43
CA GLY A 17 -0.12 12.27 14.82
C GLY A 17 -0.32 10.79 15.14
N ARG A 18 -0.72 10.48 16.38
CA ARG A 18 -1.01 9.10 16.82
C ARG A 18 -2.18 8.47 16.05
N GLU A 19 -3.17 9.27 15.72
CA GLU A 19 -4.37 8.83 15.02
C GLU A 19 -4.13 8.76 13.50
N ALA A 20 -4.74 7.77 12.84
CA ALA A 20 -4.70 7.60 11.38
C ALA A 20 -3.28 7.47 10.76
N GLY A 21 -2.38 6.74 11.44
CA GLY A 21 -1.00 6.50 10.98
C GLY A 21 -0.89 5.99 9.54
N ALA A 22 -1.68 4.98 9.15
CA ALA A 22 -1.68 4.45 7.79
C ALA A 22 -2.07 5.51 6.73
N ILE A 23 -3.02 6.38 7.04
CA ILE A 23 -3.48 7.43 6.10
C ILE A 23 -2.44 8.54 5.98
N THR A 24 -1.82 8.93 7.10
CA THR A 24 -0.74 9.93 7.07
C THR A 24 0.52 9.43 6.37
N ALA A 25 0.88 8.15 6.53
CA ALA A 25 1.94 7.51 5.77
C ALA A 25 1.62 7.46 4.26
N GLY A 26 0.38 7.11 3.89
CA GLY A 26 -0.07 7.17 2.49
C GLY A 26 0.05 8.58 1.90
N LYS A 27 -0.36 9.62 2.64
CA LYS A 27 -0.21 11.02 2.23
C LYS A 27 1.24 11.48 2.12
N PHE A 28 2.13 10.93 2.94
CA PHE A 28 3.56 11.17 2.81
C PHE A 28 4.09 10.60 1.48
N LEU A 29 3.74 9.35 1.15
CA LEU A 29 4.19 8.70 -0.09
C LEU A 29 3.65 9.40 -1.35
N GLU A 30 2.41 9.89 -1.32
CA GLU A 30 1.80 10.65 -2.41
C GLU A 30 2.63 11.88 -2.81
N ARG A 31 3.38 12.47 -1.88
CA ARG A 31 4.22 13.65 -2.16
C ARG A 31 5.37 13.38 -3.13
N PHE A 32 5.76 12.11 -3.27
CA PHE A 32 6.87 11.66 -4.11
C PHE A 32 6.39 10.95 -5.39
N ALA A 33 5.08 10.89 -5.63
CA ALA A 33 4.53 10.26 -6.82
C ALA A 33 4.34 11.29 -7.95
N GLU A 34 5.01 11.07 -9.08
CA GLU A 34 4.85 11.90 -10.29
C GLU A 34 3.64 11.46 -11.16
N PHE A 35 3.17 10.22 -10.96
CA PHE A 35 2.08 9.59 -11.71
C PHE A 35 1.01 9.07 -10.75
N PRO A 36 -0.21 8.75 -11.25
CA PRO A 36 -1.23 8.11 -10.44
C PRO A 36 -0.68 6.86 -9.73
N ILE A 37 -0.78 6.84 -8.40
CA ILE A 37 -0.21 5.80 -7.55
C ILE A 37 -1.31 5.10 -6.75
N ILE A 38 -1.13 3.79 -6.57
CA ILE A 38 -1.89 2.99 -5.60
C ILE A 38 -0.89 2.52 -4.54
N HIS A 39 -1.09 2.95 -3.29
CA HIS A 39 -0.34 2.44 -2.15
C HIS A 39 -1.15 1.35 -1.46
N LEU A 40 -0.56 0.16 -1.30
CA LEU A 40 -1.14 -0.97 -0.60
C LEU A 40 -0.35 -1.25 0.69
N ASP A 41 -0.92 -0.89 1.84
CA ASP A 41 -0.34 -1.20 3.16
C ASP A 41 -0.71 -2.63 3.56
N ILE A 42 0.30 -3.51 3.62
CA ILE A 42 0.16 -4.92 3.96
C ILE A 42 0.72 -5.28 5.33
N ALA A 43 1.17 -4.30 6.13
CA ALA A 43 1.88 -4.56 7.39
C ALA A 43 1.07 -5.46 8.33
N GLY A 44 -0.23 -5.18 8.49
CA GLY A 44 -1.13 -5.98 9.34
C GLY A 44 -1.37 -7.41 8.86
N THR A 45 -1.05 -7.71 7.59
CA THR A 45 -1.22 -9.04 6.98
C THR A 45 0.11 -9.75 6.71
N GLY A 46 1.24 -9.16 7.12
CA GLY A 46 2.58 -9.71 6.90
C GLY A 46 2.89 -10.94 7.77
N ILE A 47 2.19 -11.11 8.89
CA ILE A 47 2.32 -12.23 9.82
C ILE A 47 0.93 -12.68 10.26
N LEU A 48 0.67 -13.99 10.26
CA LEU A 48 -0.59 -14.56 10.78
C LEU A 48 -0.43 -15.01 12.23
N LYS A 49 -1.55 -15.24 12.91
CA LYS A 49 -1.54 -15.79 14.28
C LYS A 49 -1.13 -17.28 14.30
N LYS A 50 -1.42 -17.99 13.22
CA LYS A 50 -1.10 -19.40 12.98
C LYS A 50 -1.11 -19.66 11.48
N ASP A 51 -0.59 -20.80 11.06
CA ASP A 51 -0.76 -21.27 9.69
C ASP A 51 -2.25 -21.36 9.34
N ASP A 52 -2.56 -20.98 8.11
CA ASP A 52 -3.90 -21.03 7.55
C ASP A 52 -3.86 -21.69 6.17
N TYR A 53 -4.05 -23.01 6.17
CA TYR A 53 -3.99 -23.85 4.98
C TYR A 53 -2.68 -23.66 4.20
N TYR A 54 -2.70 -23.09 2.98
CA TYR A 54 -1.48 -22.83 2.19
C TYR A 54 -0.73 -21.57 2.63
N ARG A 55 -1.28 -20.77 3.55
CA ARG A 55 -0.65 -19.53 4.05
C ARG A 55 0.10 -19.83 5.34
N LEU A 56 1.41 -19.66 5.30
CA LEU A 56 2.26 -19.86 6.47
C LEU A 56 2.21 -18.65 7.39
N LYS A 57 2.38 -18.89 8.70
CA LYS A 57 2.40 -17.87 9.75
C LYS A 57 3.42 -16.78 9.46
N ASP A 58 4.65 -17.18 9.18
CA ASP A 58 5.83 -16.32 9.00
C ASP A 58 6.10 -16.05 7.52
N GLY A 59 5.03 -15.77 6.76
CA GLY A 59 5.12 -15.51 5.32
C GLY A 59 3.86 -15.89 4.57
N PRO A 60 2.72 -15.24 4.84
CA PRO A 60 1.43 -15.61 4.23
C PRO A 60 1.30 -15.27 2.74
N GLY A 61 2.24 -14.48 2.18
CA GLY A 61 2.19 -14.05 0.78
C GLY A 61 1.01 -13.11 0.48
N SER A 62 0.54 -12.36 1.48
CA SER A 62 -0.56 -11.41 1.36
C SER A 62 -0.31 -10.40 0.22
N GLY A 63 -1.28 -10.24 -0.67
CA GLY A 63 -1.19 -9.35 -1.83
C GLY A 63 -0.68 -10.01 -3.12
N VAL A 64 0.07 -11.11 -3.07
CA VAL A 64 0.63 -11.75 -4.29
C VAL A 64 -0.47 -12.15 -5.26
N ARG A 65 -1.47 -12.91 -4.80
CA ARG A 65 -2.60 -13.36 -5.63
C ARG A 65 -3.41 -12.17 -6.18
N LEU A 66 -3.58 -11.12 -5.38
CA LEU A 66 -4.30 -9.91 -5.80
C LEU A 66 -3.61 -9.26 -6.98
N LEU A 67 -2.29 -9.01 -6.85
CA LEU A 67 -1.46 -8.43 -7.91
C LEU A 67 -1.44 -9.30 -9.16
N SER A 68 -1.27 -10.62 -9.02
CA SER A 68 -1.27 -11.54 -10.17
C SER A 68 -2.59 -11.51 -10.95
N VAL A 69 -3.72 -11.51 -10.24
CA VAL A 69 -5.05 -11.45 -10.90
C VAL A 69 -5.31 -10.08 -11.52
N PHE A 70 -4.93 -8.99 -10.83
CA PHE A 70 -5.07 -7.64 -11.34
C PHE A 70 -4.30 -7.45 -12.65
N LEU A 71 -3.02 -7.84 -12.68
CA LEU A 71 -2.17 -7.73 -13.88
C LEU A 71 -2.68 -8.62 -15.02
N LYS A 72 -3.15 -9.83 -14.72
CA LYS A 72 -3.76 -10.71 -15.72
C LYS A 72 -4.97 -10.05 -16.38
N ARG A 73 -5.90 -9.50 -15.58
CA ARG A 73 -7.10 -8.82 -16.09
C ARG A 73 -6.78 -7.54 -16.86
N LEU A 74 -5.78 -6.79 -16.39
CA LEU A 74 -5.30 -5.59 -17.07
C LEU A 74 -4.77 -5.93 -18.47
N SER A 75 -3.96 -6.98 -18.58
CA SER A 75 -3.42 -7.49 -19.85
C SER A 75 -4.53 -7.98 -20.80
N GLU A 76 -5.49 -8.76 -20.30
CA GLU A 76 -6.64 -9.23 -21.09
C GLU A 76 -7.48 -8.07 -21.64
N THR A 77 -7.64 -7.00 -20.86
CA THR A 77 -8.39 -5.80 -21.27
C THR A 77 -7.61 -5.02 -22.32
N TYR A 78 -6.30 -4.86 -22.12
CA TYR A 78 -5.42 -4.21 -23.09
C TYR A 78 -5.45 -4.92 -24.45
N ASN A 79 -5.35 -6.25 -24.47
CA ASN A 79 -5.34 -7.05 -25.71
C ASN A 79 -6.70 -7.10 -26.44
N LYS A 80 -7.81 -6.77 -25.78
CA LYS A 80 -9.14 -6.70 -26.42
C LYS A 80 -9.39 -5.35 -27.10
N ASN A 81 -8.69 -4.31 -26.65
CA ASN A 81 -8.90 -2.93 -27.07
C ASN A 81 -7.84 -2.46 -28.09
N ASN A 82 -6.86 -3.29 -28.41
CA ASN A 82 -5.84 -3.09 -29.45
C ASN A 82 -5.87 -4.28 -30.41
#